data_AF-A0A436V1F6-F1
#
_entry.id   AF-A0A436V1F6-F1
#
_cell.length_a   1.000
_cell.length_b   1.000
_cell.length_c   1.000
_cell.angle_alpha   90.00
_cell.angle_beta   90.00
_cell.angle_gamma   90.00
#
_symmetry.space_group_name_H-M   'P 1'
#
loop_
_entity.id
_entity.type
_entity.pdbx_description
1 polymer ?
#
loop_
_entity_poly.entity_id
_entity_poly.type
_entity_poly.pdbx_seq_one_letter_code
_entity_poly.pdbx_strand_id
1 'polypeptide(L)'
;YHETLKRLLTRTHARFGYAVLIDCHSMPASIRVGDNGVRPDFIIGDRFGISATAALTETAIALLTGMGYTVAHNKPYAGGFITEHYGRPARHLHALQIEVNRGLYMNERTFQKSPGFDALADDLTRFSADLMA
;
A
#
# COMPACT_ATOMS: atom_id res chain seq x y z
N TYR A 1 -9.79 14.27 11.16
CA TYR A 1 -9.22 13.07 10.52
C TYR A 1 -8.23 12.35 11.45
N HIS A 2 -7.06 12.95 11.75
CA HIS A 2 -5.98 12.31 12.53
C HIS A 2 -6.40 11.79 13.91
N GLU A 3 -7.25 12.50 14.64
CA GLU A 3 -7.78 12.01 15.93
C GLU A 3 -8.60 10.72 15.80
N THR A 4 -9.42 10.60 14.75
CA THR A 4 -10.17 9.37 14.47
C THR A 4 -9.22 8.24 14.09
N LEU A 5 -8.24 8.50 13.23
CA LEU A 5 -7.25 7.51 12.82
C LEU A 5 -6.45 6.99 14.04
N LYS A 6 -5.94 7.90 14.86
CA LYS A 6 -5.24 7.57 16.11
C LYS A 6 -6.11 6.71 17.03
N ARG A 7 -7.38 7.09 17.22
CA ARG A 7 -8.33 6.31 18.04
C ARG A 7 -8.53 4.89 17.50
N LEU A 8 -8.64 4.71 16.18
CA LEU A 8 -8.80 3.38 15.57
C LEU A 8 -7.55 2.52 15.77
N LEU A 9 -6.35 3.09 15.57
CA LEU A 9 -5.09 2.38 15.80
C LEU A 9 -4.93 1.98 17.27
N THR A 10 -5.14 2.92 18.19
CA THR A 10 -5.05 2.64 19.63
C THR A 10 -6.03 1.55 20.04
N ARG A 11 -7.28 1.58 19.56
CA ARG A 11 -8.28 0.55 19.86
C ARG A 11 -7.89 -0.82 19.29
N THR A 12 -7.36 -0.86 18.08
CA THR A 12 -6.91 -2.11 17.43
C THR A 12 -5.73 -2.69 18.19
N HIS A 13 -4.71 -1.87 18.46
CA HIS A 13 -3.53 -2.27 19.23
C HIS A 13 -3.90 -2.73 20.65
N ALA A 14 -4.78 -2.01 21.35
CA ALA A 14 -5.22 -2.42 22.69
C ALA A 14 -5.98 -3.76 22.68
N ARG A 15 -6.69 -4.08 21.59
CA ARG A 15 -7.44 -5.33 21.47
C ARG A 15 -6.56 -6.53 21.08
N PHE A 16 -5.60 -6.33 20.18
CA PHE A 16 -4.85 -7.43 19.55
C PHE A 16 -3.37 -7.48 19.92
N GLY A 17 -2.85 -6.46 20.60
CA GLY A 17 -1.41 -6.31 20.89
C GLY A 17 -0.59 -5.82 19.69
N TYR A 18 -1.23 -5.61 18.53
CA TYR A 18 -0.63 -5.02 17.34
C TYR A 18 -1.69 -4.28 16.50
N ALA A 19 -1.26 -3.39 15.60
CA ALA A 19 -2.13 -2.79 14.59
C ALA A 19 -1.37 -2.55 13.29
N VAL A 20 -2.05 -2.77 12.16
CA VAL A 20 -1.53 -2.49 10.82
C VAL A 20 -2.41 -1.43 10.17
N LEU A 21 -1.80 -0.32 9.76
CA LEU A 21 -2.42 0.72 8.96
C LEU A 21 -2.03 0.56 7.50
N ILE A 22 -3.01 0.37 6.62
CA ILE A 22 -2.81 0.45 5.18
C ILE A 22 -3.24 1.84 4.71
N ASP A 23 -2.27 2.64 4.28
CA ASP A 23 -2.45 3.98 3.72
C ASP A 23 -2.59 3.87 2.20
N CYS A 24 -3.84 3.84 1.74
CA CYS A 24 -4.18 3.57 0.34
C CYS A 24 -4.13 4.84 -0.52
N HIS A 25 -3.39 4.77 -1.63
CA HIS A 25 -3.23 5.86 -2.58
C HIS A 25 -3.31 5.35 -4.02
N SER A 26 -3.30 6.30 -4.96
CA SER A 26 -3.13 6.00 -6.37
C SER A 26 -2.16 7.00 -6.98
N MET A 27 -1.38 6.53 -7.95
CA MET A 27 -0.35 7.32 -8.62
C MET A 27 -0.64 7.44 -10.13
N PRO A 28 -0.09 8.48 -10.79
CA PRO A 28 -0.26 8.64 -12.23
C PRO A 28 0.29 7.48 -13.06
N ALA A 29 -0.36 7.14 -14.18
CA ALA A 29 0.11 6.06 -15.04
C ALA A 29 1.43 6.36 -15.77
N SER A 30 1.85 7.62 -15.76
CA SER A 30 3.12 8.09 -16.31
C SER A 30 4.33 7.73 -15.45
N ILE A 31 4.15 7.36 -14.17
CA ILE A 31 5.26 7.07 -13.26
C ILE A 31 6.16 5.95 -13.81
N ARG A 32 7.47 6.17 -13.65
CA ARG A 32 8.55 5.29 -14.08
C ARG A 32 9.55 5.11 -12.96
N VAL A 33 10.06 3.89 -12.83
CA VAL A 33 11.06 3.53 -11.83
C VAL A 33 12.26 2.86 -12.51
N GLY A 34 13.45 3.24 -12.04
CA GLY A 34 14.73 2.73 -12.53
C GLY A 34 15.13 3.28 -13.89
N ASP A 35 16.39 3.03 -14.27
CA ASP A 35 16.97 3.56 -15.51
C ASP A 35 16.32 2.96 -16.76
N ASN A 36 15.80 1.72 -16.64
CA ASN A 36 15.08 1.03 -17.71
C ASN A 36 13.62 1.49 -17.86
N GLY A 37 13.12 2.38 -16.98
CA GLY A 37 11.79 2.97 -17.10
C GLY A 37 10.66 1.94 -16.95
N VAL A 38 10.71 1.11 -15.92
CA VAL A 38 9.61 0.19 -15.60
C VAL A 38 8.40 0.98 -15.13
N ARG A 39 7.20 0.60 -15.58
CA ARG A 39 5.91 1.08 -15.04
C ARG A 39 5.46 0.12 -13.96
N PRO A 40 5.62 0.42 -12.66
CA PRO A 40 5.01 -0.40 -11.64
C PRO A 40 3.49 -0.27 -11.68
N ASP A 41 2.82 -1.39 -11.43
CA ASP A 41 1.39 -1.47 -11.17
C ASP A 41 1.11 -1.04 -9.71
N PHE A 42 2.02 -1.41 -8.81
CA PHE A 42 1.97 -1.06 -7.39
C PHE A 42 3.30 -0.53 -6.88
N ILE A 43 3.25 0.40 -5.93
CA ILE A 43 4.41 0.79 -5.12
C ILE A 43 4.08 0.60 -3.65
N ILE A 44 4.90 -0.20 -2.96
CA ILE A 44 4.81 -0.41 -1.52
C ILE A 44 5.82 0.53 -0.83
N GLY A 45 5.33 1.33 0.11
CA GLY A 45 6.13 2.27 0.89
C GLY A 45 6.10 1.96 2.38
N ASP A 46 7.25 1.65 2.98
CA ASP A 46 7.41 1.34 4.40
C ASP A 46 8.40 2.28 5.11
N ARG A 47 8.67 3.43 4.49
CA ARG A 47 9.67 4.41 4.91
C ARG A 47 11.04 3.78 5.12
N PHE A 48 11.46 2.92 4.20
CA PHE A 48 12.73 2.17 4.28
C PHE A 48 12.82 1.34 5.57
N GLY A 49 11.73 0.66 5.93
CA GLY A 49 11.62 -0.18 7.12
C GLY A 49 11.36 0.57 8.43
N ILE A 50 11.19 1.90 8.40
CA ILE A 50 10.90 2.69 9.61
C ILE A 50 9.43 2.53 10.04
N SER A 51 8.50 2.38 9.09
CA SER A 51 7.06 2.38 9.41
C SER A 51 6.43 0.99 9.50
N ALA A 52 7.05 -0.05 8.96
CA ALA A 52 6.56 -1.43 9.02
C ALA A 52 7.71 -2.43 9.17
N THR A 53 7.41 -3.67 9.55
CA THR A 53 8.41 -4.76 9.57
C THR A 53 8.68 -5.25 8.15
N ALA A 54 9.91 -5.71 7.90
CA ALA A 54 10.28 -6.34 6.63
C ALA A 54 9.33 -7.47 6.25
N ALA A 55 8.98 -8.35 7.19
CA ALA A 55 8.06 -9.47 6.94
C ALA A 55 6.70 -9.02 6.39
N LEU A 56 6.12 -7.94 6.92
CA LEU A 56 4.84 -7.41 6.43
C LEU A 56 4.99 -6.83 5.01
N THR A 57 6.04 -6.04 4.78
CA THR A 57 6.34 -5.46 3.47
C THR A 57 6.58 -6.54 2.42
N GLU A 58 7.44 -7.53 2.72
CA GLU A 58 7.80 -8.62 1.82
C GLU A 58 6.60 -9.48 1.47
N THR A 59 5.72 -9.76 2.45
CA THR A 59 4.46 -10.47 2.22
C THR A 59 3.55 -9.69 1.26
N ALA A 60 3.40 -8.38 1.48
CA ALA A 60 2.58 -7.55 0.60
C ALA A 60 3.11 -7.54 -0.85
N ILE A 61 4.43 -7.39 -1.02
CA ILE A 61 5.08 -7.44 -2.34
C ILE A 61 4.87 -8.82 -2.99
N ALA A 62 5.13 -9.90 -2.24
CA ALA A 62 5.03 -11.26 -2.76
C ALA A 62 3.61 -11.61 -3.20
N LEU A 63 2.58 -11.21 -2.44
CA LEU A 63 1.18 -11.44 -2.81
C LEU A 63 0.82 -10.74 -4.12
N LEU A 64 1.14 -9.45 -4.25
CA LEU A 64 0.84 -8.69 -5.47
C LEU A 64 1.64 -9.21 -6.67
N THR A 65 2.92 -9.51 -6.50
CA THR A 65 3.73 -10.13 -7.57
C THR A 65 3.20 -11.52 -7.96
N GLY A 66 2.73 -12.31 -6.98
CA GLY A 66 2.10 -13.62 -7.22
C GLY A 66 0.79 -13.52 -8.00
N MET A 67 0.08 -12.39 -7.90
CA MET A 67 -1.10 -12.08 -8.73
C MET A 67 -0.74 -11.59 -10.14
N GLY A 68 0.55 -11.45 -10.46
CA GLY A 68 1.05 -11.04 -11.78
C GLY A 68 1.35 -9.55 -11.92
N TYR A 69 1.31 -8.77 -10.83
CA TYR A 69 1.59 -7.34 -10.87
C TYR A 69 3.08 -7.01 -10.79
N THR A 70 3.48 -5.94 -11.47
CA THR A 70 4.80 -5.34 -11.30
C THR A 70 4.82 -4.45 -10.05
N VAL A 71 5.61 -4.80 -9.05
CA VAL A 71 5.66 -4.09 -7.77
C VAL A 71 7.01 -3.42 -7.58
N ALA A 72 7.01 -2.12 -7.27
CA ALA A 72 8.20 -1.40 -6.81
C ALA A 72 8.15 -1.17 -5.29
N HIS A 73 9.32 -0.97 -4.69
CA HIS A 73 9.46 -0.72 -3.25
C HIS A 73 10.13 0.63 -2.99
N ASN A 74 9.48 1.45 -2.18
CA ASN A 74 9.93 2.75 -1.70
C ASN A 74 10.30 3.83 -2.74
N LYS A 75 10.17 3.58 -4.05
CA LYS A 75 10.57 4.52 -5.11
C LYS A 75 9.49 4.68 -6.17
N PRO A 76 9.10 5.92 -6.53
CA PRO A 76 9.51 7.19 -5.92
C PRO A 76 8.81 7.46 -4.57
N TYR A 77 7.86 6.61 -4.16
CA TYR A 77 7.05 6.83 -2.97
C TYR A 77 7.46 5.85 -1.85
N ALA A 78 8.22 6.36 -0.88
CA ALA A 78 8.62 5.60 0.31
C ALA A 78 7.56 5.62 1.42
N GLY A 79 6.56 6.50 1.32
CA GLY A 79 5.66 6.80 2.42
C GLY A 79 5.64 8.31 2.74
N GLY A 80 4.50 8.80 3.22
CA GLY A 80 4.32 10.20 3.63
C GLY A 80 4.16 10.42 5.13
N PHE A 81 3.36 11.42 5.50
CA PHE A 81 3.07 11.78 6.89
C PHE A 81 2.47 10.61 7.69
N ILE A 82 1.55 9.85 7.08
CA ILE A 82 0.85 8.75 7.77
C ILE A 82 1.81 7.66 8.21
N THR A 83 2.66 7.16 7.29
CA THR A 83 3.64 6.12 7.60
C THR A 83 4.66 6.59 8.64
N GLU A 84 5.15 7.82 8.52
CA GLU A 84 6.10 8.40 9.48
C GLU A 84 5.49 8.64 10.88
N HIS A 85 4.25 9.11 10.94
CA HIS A 85 3.62 9.50 12.20
C HIS A 85 3.06 8.30 12.97
N TYR A 86 2.50 7.31 12.26
CA TYR A 86 1.78 6.20 12.88
C TYR A 86 2.56 4.87 12.88
N GLY A 87 3.56 4.71 12.03
CA GLY A 87 4.42 3.52 12.03
C GLY A 87 5.41 3.53 13.18
N ARG A 88 5.28 2.60 14.12
CA ARG A 88 6.24 2.32 15.21
C ARG A 88 6.38 0.79 15.34
N PRO A 89 7.10 0.12 14.43
CA PRO A 89 7.17 -1.35 14.40
C PRO A 89 7.69 -1.98 15.70
N ALA A 90 8.63 -1.31 16.39
CA ALA A 90 9.13 -1.72 17.71
C ALA A 90 8.05 -1.71 18.82
N ARG A 91 6.89 -1.10 18.56
CA ARG A 91 5.71 -1.07 19.43
C ARG A 91 4.51 -1.76 18.76
N HIS A 92 4.74 -2.66 17.81
CA HIS A 92 3.69 -3.41 17.11
C HIS A 92 2.64 -2.54 16.41
N LEU A 93 3.00 -1.31 16.04
CA LEU A 93 2.20 -0.42 15.21
C LEU A 93 2.88 -0.31 13.85
N HIS A 94 2.24 -0.83 12.80
CA HIS A 94 2.79 -0.86 11.46
C HIS A 94 1.97 0.07 10.57
N ALA A 95 2.63 0.75 9.64
CA ALA A 95 1.99 1.55 8.62
C ALA A 95 2.67 1.29 7.27
N LEU A 96 1.89 0.86 6.27
CA LEU A 96 2.31 0.64 4.90
C LEU A 96 1.53 1.55 3.97
N GLN A 97 2.23 2.22 3.07
CA GLN A 97 1.63 2.94 1.95
C GLN A 97 1.52 2.01 0.74
N ILE A 98 0.37 2.01 0.08
CA ILE A 98 0.16 1.28 -1.17
C ILE A 98 -0.30 2.27 -2.23
N GLU A 99 0.50 2.44 -3.27
CA GLU A 99 0.20 3.26 -4.44
C GLU A 99 -0.26 2.38 -5.59
N VAL A 100 -1.48 2.58 -6.07
CA VAL A 100 -2.04 1.87 -7.22
C VAL A 100 -1.89 2.69 -8.49
N ASN A 101 -1.34 2.12 -9.55
CA ASN A 101 -1.26 2.77 -10.85
C ASN A 101 -2.67 3.01 -11.43
N ARG A 102 -3.05 4.27 -11.65
CA ARG A 102 -4.39 4.63 -12.18
C ARG A 102 -4.69 4.03 -13.55
N GLY A 103 -3.66 3.73 -14.34
CA GLY A 103 -3.81 3.08 -15.65
C GLY A 103 -4.47 1.70 -15.59
N LEU A 104 -4.47 1.05 -14.42
CA LEU A 104 -5.11 -0.25 -14.22
C LEU A 104 -6.64 -0.16 -14.21
N TYR A 105 -7.20 0.93 -13.67
CA TYR A 105 -8.62 0.95 -13.28
C TYR A 105 -9.40 2.19 -13.74
N MET A 106 -8.76 3.21 -14.30
CA MET A 106 -9.44 4.43 -14.70
C MET A 106 -8.77 5.17 -15.85
N ASN A 107 -9.56 5.97 -16.57
CA ASN A 107 -9.04 6.99 -17.46
C ASN A 107 -8.72 8.27 -16.66
N GLU A 108 -7.44 8.65 -16.60
CA GLU A 108 -6.99 9.78 -15.78
C GLU A 108 -7.49 11.16 -16.24
N ARG A 109 -8.00 11.29 -17.47
CA ARG A 109 -8.55 12.55 -17.99
C ARG A 109 -10.04 12.70 -17.68
N THR A 110 -10.80 11.61 -17.78
CA THR A 110 -12.26 11.63 -17.60
C THR A 110 -12.70 11.17 -16.22
N PHE A 111 -11.80 10.59 -15.43
CA PHE A 111 -12.05 9.93 -14.15
C PHE A 111 -13.05 8.78 -14.21
N GLN A 112 -13.36 8.28 -15.41
CA GLN A 112 -14.22 7.12 -15.58
C GLN A 112 -13.44 5.83 -15.34
N LYS A 113 -14.11 4.87 -14.71
CA LYS A 113 -13.58 3.51 -14.54
C LYS A 113 -13.25 2.90 -15.90
N SER A 114 -12.12 2.22 -15.99
CA SER A 114 -11.80 1.36 -17.13
C SER A 114 -12.45 -0.02 -16.94
N PRO A 115 -12.49 -0.88 -17.98
CA PRO A 115 -12.91 -2.27 -17.82
C PRO A 115 -12.08 -3.08 -16.80
N GLY A 116 -10.87 -2.62 -16.47
CA GLY A 116 -10.01 -3.27 -15.47
C GLY A 116 -10.38 -2.98 -14.02
N PHE A 117 -11.33 -2.07 -13.76
CA PHE A 117 -11.69 -1.67 -12.39
C PHE A 117 -12.17 -2.83 -11.54
N ASP A 118 -13.13 -3.61 -12.03
CA ASP A 118 -13.78 -4.65 -11.22
C ASP A 118 -12.80 -5.80 -10.95
N ALA A 119 -12.00 -6.20 -11.96
CA ALA A 119 -10.94 -7.18 -11.78
C ALA A 119 -9.90 -6.74 -10.73
N LEU A 120 -9.46 -5.48 -10.79
CA LEU A 120 -8.53 -4.95 -9.78
C LEU A 120 -9.16 -4.90 -8.38
N ALA A 121 -10.45 -4.57 -8.27
CA ALA A 121 -11.16 -4.58 -7.00
C ALA A 121 -11.25 -5.99 -6.40
N ASP A 122 -11.49 -7.00 -7.23
CA ASP A 122 -11.48 -8.41 -6.81
C ASP A 122 -10.09 -8.84 -6.34
N ASP A 123 -9.04 -8.44 -7.07
CA ASP A 123 -7.64 -8.74 -6.71
C ASP A 123 -7.25 -8.07 -5.38
N LEU A 124 -7.60 -6.80 -5.19
CA LEU A 124 -7.36 -6.08 -3.94
C LEU A 124 -8.15 -6.67 -2.76
N THR A 125 -9.33 -7.21 -3.02
CA THR A 125 -10.13 -7.92 -2.01
C THR A 125 -9.41 -9.19 -1.55
N ARG A 126 -8.89 -10.00 -2.50
CA ARG A 126 -8.10 -11.19 -2.17
C ARG A 126 -6.81 -10.82 -1.45
N PHE A 127 -6.09 -9.81 -1.95
CA PHE A 127 -4.88 -9.30 -1.34
C PHE A 127 -5.10 -8.87 0.11
N SER A 128 -6.18 -8.13 0.40
CA SER A 128 -6.50 -7.72 1.77
C SER A 128 -6.84 -8.89 2.69
N ALA A 129 -7.44 -9.96 2.16
CA ALA A 129 -7.73 -11.16 2.95
C ALA A 129 -6.43 -11.93 3.25
N ASP A 130 -5.59 -12.14 2.24
CA ASP A 130 -4.36 -12.93 2.36
C ASP A 130 -3.27 -12.23 3.18
N LEU A 131 -3.17 -10.89 3.11
CA LEU A 131 -2.22 -10.13 3.93
C LEU A 131 -2.53 -10.21 5.44
N MET A 132 -3.77 -10.55 5.79
CA MET A 132 -4.26 -10.61 7.16
C MET A 132 -4.38 -12.04 7.70
N ALA A 133 -4.04 -13.05 6.89
CA ALA A 133 -4.07 -14.47 7.24
C ALA A 133 -2.84 -14.88 8.07
#